data_AF-A0A392PEK9-F1
#
_entry.id   AF-A0A392PEK9-F1
#
_cell.length_a   1.000
_cell.length_b   1.000
_cell.length_c   1.000
_cell.angle_alpha   90.00
_cell.angle_beta   90.00
_cell.angle_gamma   90.00
#
_symmetry.space_group_name_H-M   'P 1'
#
loop_
_entity.id
_entity.type
_entity.pdbx_description
1 polymer ?
#
loop_
_entity_poly.entity_id
_entity_poly.type
_entity_poly.pdbx_seq_one_letter_code
_entity_poly.pdbx_strand_id
1 'polypeptide(L)'
;MLSILASQLKITTLSLPPFSMAEFKDAIFSMEADKCPGPDGFNPGFYQHFWELCGHEIYEAGCSWLDSGVFPPNLNSTNIARIPKGEIQTSMKDWRPIALCNVLYKVVTKVLANRLKPVLDKCISDNQSAFVPGRSILDNAMTAIEIIHYMKSKTRGKKGEAALKLDISKAYDRIDWDFLKDMMIKMGFSHKGVDWIML
;
A
#
# COMPACT_ATOMS: atom_id res chain seq x y z
N MET A 1 24.74 -3.27 -8.97
CA MET A 1 24.38 -2.85 -7.60
C MET A 1 23.04 -3.44 -7.11
N LEU A 2 22.17 -3.92 -8.01
CA LEU A 2 20.97 -4.71 -7.63
C LEU A 2 21.25 -6.22 -7.45
N SER A 3 22.39 -6.72 -7.92
CA SER A 3 22.71 -8.16 -7.97
C SER A 3 23.33 -8.75 -6.70
N ILE A 4 23.74 -7.93 -5.73
CA ILE A 4 24.48 -8.41 -4.52
C ILE A 4 23.56 -8.47 -3.28
N LEU A 5 22.41 -7.78 -3.28
CA LEU A 5 21.43 -7.83 -2.18
C LEU A 5 20.47 -9.03 -2.25
N ALA A 6 20.32 -9.65 -3.43
CA ALA A 6 19.35 -10.72 -3.65
C ALA A 6 19.75 -12.08 -3.04
N SER A 7 21.01 -12.29 -2.65
CA SER A 7 21.50 -13.63 -2.29
C SER A 7 21.25 -14.07 -0.83
N GLN A 8 20.64 -13.24 0.03
CA GLN A 8 20.44 -13.62 1.45
C GLN A 8 19.09 -13.23 2.08
N LEU A 9 18.20 -12.55 1.36
CA LEU A 9 16.89 -12.16 1.89
C LEU A 9 15.80 -13.11 1.38
N LYS A 10 15.63 -14.26 2.05
CA LYS A 10 14.38 -15.03 1.93
C LYS A 10 13.28 -14.23 2.64
N ILE A 11 12.60 -13.35 1.91
CA ILE A 11 11.42 -12.62 2.39
C ILE A 11 10.21 -13.56 2.27
N THR A 12 10.19 -14.62 3.08
CA THR A 12 9.10 -15.61 3.11
C THR A 12 7.93 -15.19 4.02
N THR A 13 8.01 -14.00 4.62
CA THR A 13 7.09 -13.52 5.67
C THR A 13 5.67 -13.29 5.19
N LEU A 14 5.45 -13.14 3.88
CA LEU A 14 4.09 -12.92 3.40
C LEU A 14 3.28 -14.23 3.50
N SER A 15 3.80 -15.34 2.99
CA SER A 15 3.11 -16.63 2.95
C SER A 15 3.24 -17.49 4.22
N LEU A 16 4.13 -17.12 5.15
CA LEU A 16 4.37 -17.86 6.39
C LEU A 16 4.59 -16.90 7.56
N PRO A 17 4.08 -17.18 8.76
CA PRO A 17 3.25 -18.34 9.16
C PRO A 17 1.83 -18.32 8.56
N PRO A 18 0.99 -19.36 8.76
CA PRO A 18 -0.43 -19.30 8.43
C PRO A 18 -1.11 -18.06 9.02
N PHE A 19 -2.20 -17.61 8.41
CA PHE A 19 -2.98 -16.51 8.96
C PHE A 19 -3.59 -16.88 10.31
N SER A 20 -3.72 -15.88 11.18
CA SER A 20 -4.38 -16.02 12.47
C SER A 20 -5.59 -15.11 12.56
N MET A 21 -6.59 -15.52 13.36
CA MET A 21 -7.78 -14.70 13.61
C MET A 21 -7.42 -13.33 14.22
N ALA A 22 -6.34 -13.25 14.99
CA ALA A 22 -5.84 -12.00 15.56
C ALA A 22 -5.45 -10.99 14.47
N GLU A 23 -4.82 -11.42 13.38
CA GLU A 23 -4.44 -10.52 12.28
C GLU A 23 -5.67 -9.88 11.62
N PHE A 24 -6.76 -10.64 11.47
CA PHE A 24 -8.03 -10.15 10.93
C PHE A 24 -8.73 -9.20 11.91
N LYS A 25 -8.73 -9.53 13.21
CA LYS A 25 -9.24 -8.64 14.26
C LYS A 25 -8.49 -7.32 14.24
N ASP A 26 -7.15 -7.37 14.28
CA ASP A 26 -6.30 -6.18 14.25
C ASP A 26 -6.53 -5.36 12.98
N ALA A 27 -6.69 -6.00 11.82
CA ALA A 27 -7.00 -5.33 10.58
C ALA A 27 -8.31 -4.52 10.68
N ILE A 28 -9.40 -5.12 11.18
CA ILE A 28 -10.71 -4.47 11.35
C ILE A 28 -10.65 -3.36 12.40
N PHE A 29 -10.06 -3.62 13.56
CA PHE A 29 -10.01 -2.65 14.67
C PHE A 29 -9.01 -1.52 14.42
N SER A 30 -8.09 -1.67 13.46
CA SER A 30 -7.24 -0.57 12.98
C SER A 30 -7.94 0.39 12.01
N MET A 31 -9.16 0.07 11.56
CA MET A 31 -9.95 0.94 10.68
C MET A 31 -10.79 1.92 11.51
N GLU A 32 -10.96 3.15 11.01
CA GLU A 32 -11.89 4.10 11.61
C GLU A 32 -13.34 3.63 11.39
N ALA A 33 -14.11 3.53 12.48
CA ALA A 33 -15.46 2.97 12.48
C ALA A 33 -16.44 3.70 11.54
N ASP A 34 -16.31 5.04 11.46
CA ASP A 34 -17.24 5.93 10.74
C ASP A 34 -16.87 6.16 9.26
N LYS A 35 -16.09 5.26 8.66
CA LYS A 35 -15.79 5.34 7.22
C LYS A 35 -16.97 4.89 6.37
N CYS A 36 -17.13 5.52 5.21
CA CYS A 36 -18.18 5.14 4.26
C CYS A 36 -18.06 3.66 3.83
N PRO A 37 -19.20 2.96 3.69
CA PRO A 37 -19.25 1.58 3.24
C PRO A 37 -18.94 1.44 1.75
N GLY A 38 -18.75 0.19 1.32
CA GLY A 38 -18.74 -0.17 -0.10
C GLY A 38 -20.16 -0.36 -0.66
N PRO A 39 -20.29 -0.94 -1.85
CA PRO A 39 -21.58 -1.31 -2.43
C PRO A 39 -22.47 -2.20 -1.55
N ASP A 40 -21.87 -2.99 -0.64
CA ASP A 40 -22.59 -3.87 0.29
C ASP A 40 -23.30 -3.12 1.44
N GLY A 41 -23.00 -1.84 1.64
CA GLY A 41 -23.61 -1.00 2.67
C GLY A 41 -23.05 -1.18 4.08
N PHE A 42 -22.07 -2.09 4.31
CA PHE A 42 -21.51 -2.33 5.63
C PHE A 42 -20.24 -1.51 5.86
N ASN A 43 -20.22 -0.73 6.94
CA ASN A 43 -19.06 0.09 7.32
C ASN A 43 -18.14 -0.68 8.31
N PRO A 44 -16.92 -0.18 8.60
CA PRO A 44 -16.04 -0.84 9.57
C PRO A 44 -16.64 -0.95 10.96
N GLY A 45 -17.41 0.06 11.40
CA GLY A 45 -18.07 0.05 12.71
C GLY A 45 -19.03 -1.14 12.91
N PHE A 46 -19.74 -1.55 11.87
CA PHE A 46 -20.57 -2.76 11.90
C PHE A 46 -19.75 -3.99 12.27
N TYR A 47 -18.63 -4.23 11.58
CA TYR A 47 -17.78 -5.39 11.83
C TYR A 47 -17.07 -5.34 13.17
N GLN A 48 -16.70 -4.15 13.64
CA GLN A 48 -16.14 -3.97 14.99
C GLN A 48 -17.16 -4.30 16.07
N HIS A 49 -18.40 -3.85 15.91
CA HIS A 49 -19.47 -4.09 16.87
C HIS A 49 -19.91 -5.56 16.91
N PHE A 50 -20.05 -6.20 15.75
CA PHE A 50 -20.50 -7.58 15.63
C PHE A 50 -19.35 -8.61 15.50
N TRP A 51 -18.11 -8.24 15.84
CA TRP A 51 -16.95 -9.11 15.69
C TRP A 51 -17.11 -10.47 16.38
N GLU A 52 -17.69 -10.49 17.58
CA GLU A 52 -17.91 -11.74 18.32
C GLU A 52 -18.95 -12.65 17.65
N LEU A 53 -19.77 -12.12 16.73
CA LEU A 53 -20.77 -12.89 15.98
C LEU A 53 -20.26 -13.37 14.62
N CYS A 54 -19.49 -12.55 13.90
CA CYS A 54 -19.10 -12.83 12.51
C CYS A 54 -17.58 -12.95 12.29
N GLY A 55 -16.77 -12.74 13.32
CA GLY A 55 -15.32 -12.67 13.19
C GLY A 55 -14.66 -13.99 12.79
N HIS A 56 -15.24 -15.11 13.22
CA HIS A 56 -14.76 -16.44 12.85
C HIS A 56 -14.98 -16.70 11.35
N GLU A 57 -16.18 -16.43 10.87
CA GLU A 57 -16.58 -16.58 9.47
C GLU A 57 -15.76 -15.67 8.55
N ILE A 58 -15.48 -14.43 8.98
CA ILE A 58 -14.63 -13.50 8.23
C ILE A 58 -13.20 -14.04 8.10
N TYR A 59 -12.65 -14.58 9.19
CA TYR A 59 -11.32 -15.18 9.19
C TYR A 59 -11.26 -16.41 8.26
N GLU A 60 -12.20 -17.34 8.39
CA GLU A 60 -12.26 -18.55 7.56
C GLU A 60 -12.44 -18.22 6.08
N ALA A 61 -13.36 -17.30 5.77
CA ALA A 61 -13.61 -16.87 4.41
C ALA A 61 -12.38 -16.17 3.82
N GLY A 62 -11.74 -15.27 4.57
CA GLY A 62 -10.51 -14.59 4.14
C GLY A 62 -9.37 -15.56 3.84
N CYS A 63 -9.16 -16.57 4.69
CA CYS A 63 -8.17 -17.62 4.44
C CYS A 63 -8.52 -18.43 3.20
N SER A 64 -9.78 -18.84 3.07
CA SER A 64 -10.28 -19.60 1.92
C SER A 64 -10.10 -18.85 0.59
N TRP A 65 -10.38 -17.54 0.55
CA TRP A 65 -10.18 -16.72 -0.66
C TRP A 65 -8.71 -16.62 -1.05
N LEU A 66 -7.82 -16.43 -0.07
CA LEU A 66 -6.38 -16.35 -0.32
C LEU A 66 -5.79 -17.71 -0.73
N ASP A 67 -6.27 -18.82 -0.15
CA ASP A 67 -5.80 -20.16 -0.52
C ASP A 67 -6.33 -20.61 -1.90
N SER A 68 -7.58 -20.27 -2.22
CA SER A 68 -8.17 -20.59 -3.53
C SER A 68 -7.70 -19.66 -4.65
N GLY A 69 -7.20 -18.48 -4.32
CA GLY A 69 -6.82 -17.48 -5.32
C GLY A 69 -8.01 -16.72 -5.92
N VAL A 70 -9.20 -16.80 -5.30
CA VAL A 70 -10.45 -16.29 -5.88
C VAL A 70 -11.30 -15.58 -4.84
N PHE A 71 -11.71 -14.34 -5.15
CA PHE A 71 -12.71 -13.62 -4.38
C PHE A 71 -14.14 -13.95 -4.83
N PRO A 72 -15.12 -13.93 -3.90
CA PRO A 72 -16.51 -14.13 -4.26
C PRO A 72 -17.00 -13.02 -5.20
N PRO A 73 -17.99 -13.33 -6.07
CA PRO A 73 -18.57 -12.33 -6.94
C PRO A 73 -19.06 -11.14 -6.14
N ASN A 74 -18.70 -9.94 -6.58
CA ASN A 74 -19.00 -8.65 -5.95
C ASN A 74 -18.16 -8.22 -4.74
N LEU A 75 -17.24 -9.05 -4.22
CA LEU A 75 -16.42 -8.60 -3.10
C LEU A 75 -15.52 -7.41 -3.47
N ASN A 76 -14.99 -7.42 -4.69
CA ASN A 76 -14.20 -6.35 -5.28
C ASN A 76 -15.04 -5.25 -5.96
N SER A 77 -16.38 -5.34 -5.91
CA SER A 77 -17.25 -4.27 -6.40
C SER A 77 -16.97 -2.99 -5.62
N THR A 78 -16.84 -1.89 -6.37
CA THR A 78 -16.36 -0.62 -5.83
C THR A 78 -17.19 0.52 -6.39
N ASN A 79 -17.70 1.38 -5.50
CA ASN A 79 -18.31 2.64 -5.91
C ASN A 79 -17.22 3.70 -6.05
N ILE A 80 -17.27 4.51 -7.11
CA ILE A 80 -16.31 5.61 -7.31
C ILE A 80 -16.97 6.93 -6.88
N ALA A 81 -16.53 7.45 -5.74
CA ALA A 81 -16.89 8.80 -5.29
C ALA A 81 -15.94 9.83 -5.92
N ARG A 82 -16.45 11.02 -6.26
CA ARG A 82 -15.64 12.11 -6.81
C ARG A 82 -15.51 13.21 -5.76
N ILE A 83 -14.28 13.45 -5.29
CA ILE A 83 -13.99 14.53 -4.33
C ILE A 83 -13.32 15.71 -5.05
N PRO A 84 -13.80 16.95 -4.89
CA PRO A 84 -13.18 18.11 -5.53
C PRO A 84 -11.78 18.40 -4.96
N LYS A 85 -10.86 18.91 -5.80
CA LYS A 85 -9.50 19.28 -5.39
C LYS A 85 -9.37 20.69 -4.79
N GLY A 86 -10.33 21.56 -5.07
CA GLY A 86 -10.43 22.95 -4.63
C GLY A 86 -11.86 23.44 -4.75
N GLU A 87 -12.11 24.74 -4.62
CA GLU A 87 -13.48 25.29 -4.59
C GLU A 87 -14.18 25.30 -5.95
N ILE A 88 -13.43 25.52 -7.03
CA ILE A 88 -13.96 25.58 -8.39
C ILE A 88 -13.48 24.36 -9.17
N GLN A 89 -14.40 23.64 -9.81
CA GLN A 89 -14.09 22.51 -10.69
C GLN A 89 -14.55 22.85 -12.10
N THR A 90 -13.61 22.95 -13.03
CA THR A 90 -13.87 23.27 -14.44
C THR A 90 -13.61 22.07 -15.36
N SER A 91 -12.87 21.08 -14.87
CA SER A 91 -12.40 19.91 -15.61
C SER A 91 -12.48 18.64 -14.77
N MET A 92 -12.55 17.48 -15.44
CA MET A 92 -12.42 16.17 -14.78
C MET A 92 -11.08 16.00 -14.03
N LYS A 93 -10.04 16.78 -14.38
CA LYS A 93 -8.75 16.78 -13.65
C LYS A 93 -8.86 17.40 -12.25
N ASP A 94 -9.90 18.19 -11.99
CA ASP A 94 -10.15 18.89 -10.72
C ASP A 94 -10.83 17.98 -9.69
N TRP A 95 -11.13 16.74 -10.07
CA TRP A 95 -11.70 15.73 -9.19
C TRP A 95 -10.66 14.68 -8.81
N ARG A 96 -10.74 14.19 -7.58
CA ARG A 96 -10.07 13.00 -7.08
C ARG A 96 -11.08 11.86 -7.06
N PRO A 97 -10.93 10.82 -7.90
CA PRO A 97 -11.73 9.61 -7.73
C PRO A 97 -11.28 8.90 -6.45
N ILE A 98 -12.24 8.45 -5.65
CA ILE A 98 -12.03 7.61 -4.47
C ILE A 98 -12.83 6.34 -4.64
N ALA A 99 -12.13 5.21 -4.54
CA ALA A 99 -12.69 3.88 -4.55
C ALA A 99 -13.27 3.54 -3.17
N LEU A 100 -14.59 3.39 -3.09
CA LEU A 100 -15.31 2.86 -1.94
C LEU A 100 -15.50 1.36 -2.12
N CYS A 101 -14.49 0.60 -1.72
CA CYS A 101 -14.53 -0.87 -1.74
C CYS A 101 -15.26 -1.41 -0.51
N ASN A 102 -15.84 -2.60 -0.63
CA ASN A 102 -16.40 -3.35 0.50
C ASN A 102 -15.36 -3.53 1.62
N VAL A 103 -15.81 -3.48 2.86
CA VAL A 103 -14.91 -3.52 4.02
C VAL A 103 -14.19 -4.86 4.11
N LEU A 104 -14.87 -5.98 3.82
CA LEU A 104 -14.24 -7.30 3.83
C LEU A 104 -13.05 -7.41 2.87
N TYR A 105 -13.14 -6.80 1.67
CA TYR A 105 -12.00 -6.69 0.75
C TYR A 105 -10.85 -5.87 1.36
N LYS A 106 -11.18 -4.75 2.02
CA LYS A 106 -10.19 -3.94 2.74
C LYS A 106 -9.54 -4.70 3.89
N VAL A 107 -10.25 -5.59 4.57
CA VAL A 107 -9.70 -6.41 5.67
C VAL A 107 -8.62 -7.34 5.13
N VAL A 108 -8.92 -8.10 4.08
CA VAL A 108 -7.95 -9.04 3.48
C VAL A 108 -6.70 -8.30 3.00
N THR A 109 -6.87 -7.21 2.25
CA THR A 109 -5.74 -6.40 1.76
C THR A 109 -4.95 -5.74 2.90
N LYS A 110 -5.62 -5.35 3.99
CA LYS A 110 -4.97 -4.81 5.19
C LYS A 110 -4.15 -5.87 5.94
N VAL A 111 -4.63 -7.10 6.03
CA VAL A 111 -3.88 -8.24 6.60
C VAL A 111 -2.59 -8.45 5.80
N LEU A 112 -2.67 -8.52 4.47
CA LEU A 112 -1.49 -8.64 3.59
C LEU A 112 -0.53 -7.45 3.76
N ALA A 113 -1.05 -6.23 3.79
CA ALA A 113 -0.24 -5.03 4.01
C ALA A 113 0.46 -5.06 5.38
N ASN A 114 -0.22 -5.52 6.43
CA ASN A 114 0.37 -5.65 7.77
C ASN A 114 1.51 -6.66 7.80
N ARG A 115 1.44 -7.76 7.03
CA ARG A 115 2.56 -8.70 6.87
C ARG A 115 3.71 -8.15 6.04
N LEU A 116 3.42 -7.24 5.11
CA LEU A 116 4.44 -6.60 4.27
C LEU A 116 5.21 -5.49 5.00
N LYS A 117 4.56 -4.78 5.94
CA LYS A 117 5.18 -3.64 6.66
C LYS A 117 6.56 -3.95 7.28
N PRO A 118 6.77 -5.06 8.02
CA PRO A 118 8.06 -5.32 8.69
C PRO A 118 9.21 -5.62 7.73
N VAL A 119 8.92 -5.89 6.47
CA VAL A 119 9.94 -6.18 5.45
C VAL A 119 10.15 -5.04 4.47
N LEU A 120 9.35 -3.98 4.56
CA LEU A 120 9.41 -2.84 3.66
C LEU A 120 10.77 -2.14 3.72
N ASP A 121 11.33 -1.96 4.93
CA ASP A 121 12.65 -1.34 5.14
C ASP A 121 13.81 -2.09 4.47
N LYS A 122 13.64 -3.39 4.21
CA LYS A 122 14.64 -4.20 3.48
C LYS A 122 14.52 -4.06 1.98
N CYS A 123 13.38 -3.57 1.50
CA CYS A 123 13.03 -3.48 0.08
C CYS A 123 13.27 -2.08 -0.49
N ILE A 124 13.25 -1.05 0.35
CA ILE A 124 13.28 0.35 -0.07
C ILE A 124 14.50 1.07 0.48
N SER A 125 14.96 2.09 -0.24
CA SER A 125 16.07 2.94 0.20
C SER A 125 15.69 3.75 1.44
N ASP A 126 16.67 4.06 2.31
CA ASP A 126 16.49 4.94 3.48
C ASP A 126 15.97 6.34 3.12
N ASN A 127 16.25 6.80 1.90
CA ASN A 127 15.79 8.09 1.39
C ASN A 127 14.29 8.10 0.99
N GLN A 128 13.61 6.95 1.05
CA GLN A 128 12.17 6.85 0.80
C GLN A 128 11.40 7.01 2.12
N SER A 129 10.89 8.21 2.38
CA SER A 129 10.19 8.52 3.64
C SER A 129 8.66 8.40 3.55
N ALA A 130 8.10 8.43 2.34
CA ALA A 130 6.65 8.36 2.16
C ALA A 130 6.11 6.94 2.37
N PHE A 131 5.03 6.83 3.14
CA PHE A 131 4.29 5.57 3.40
C PHE A 131 5.08 4.48 4.14
N VAL A 132 6.18 4.85 4.82
CA VAL A 132 6.96 3.95 5.66
C VAL A 132 6.77 4.31 7.13
N PRO A 133 6.32 3.37 7.99
CA PRO A 133 6.19 3.63 9.42
C PRO A 133 7.51 4.13 10.02
N GLY A 134 7.45 5.17 10.86
CA GLY A 134 8.64 5.70 11.55
C GLY A 134 9.50 6.67 10.74
N ARG A 135 9.19 6.93 9.46
CA ARG A 135 9.88 7.94 8.64
C ARG A 135 9.02 9.21 8.49
N SER A 136 9.65 10.38 8.58
CA SER A 136 8.94 11.66 8.45
C SER A 136 9.11 12.24 7.06
N ILE A 137 8.04 12.84 6.51
CA ILE A 137 8.14 13.63 5.29
C ILE A 137 9.03 14.87 5.47
N LEU A 138 9.18 15.34 6.71
CA LEU A 138 10.03 16.48 7.04
C LEU A 138 11.51 16.17 6.79
N ASP A 139 11.94 14.92 6.96
CA ASP A 139 13.33 14.51 6.73
C ASP A 139 13.70 14.76 5.25
N ASN A 140 12.83 14.35 4.33
CA ASN A 140 13.02 14.59 2.90
C ASN A 140 12.98 16.08 2.53
N ALA A 141 12.14 16.86 3.20
CA ALA A 141 12.11 18.31 3.01
C ALA A 141 13.41 18.97 3.47
N MET A 142 13.94 18.56 4.62
CA MET A 142 15.23 19.03 5.15
C MET A 142 16.39 18.67 4.23
N THR A 143 16.46 17.41 3.77
CA THR A 143 17.48 16.99 2.80
C THR A 143 17.42 17.83 1.52
N ALA A 144 16.22 18.11 1.00
CA ALA A 144 16.06 18.96 -0.17
C ALA A 144 16.53 20.41 0.09
N ILE A 145 16.22 20.98 1.25
CA ILE A 145 16.67 22.32 1.66
C ILE A 145 18.20 22.38 1.74
N GLU A 146 18.84 21.38 2.34
CA GLU A 146 20.30 21.30 2.45
C GLU A 146 20.97 21.19 1.09
N ILE A 147 20.44 20.35 0.18
CA ILE A 147 20.94 20.23 -1.20
C ILE A 147 20.84 21.58 -1.92
N ILE A 148 19.70 22.25 -1.84
CA ILE A 148 19.51 23.58 -2.47
C ILE A 148 20.46 24.61 -1.86
N HIS A 149 20.64 24.59 -0.53
CA HIS A 149 21.56 25.50 0.15
C HIS A 149 23.02 25.27 -0.26
N TYR A 150 23.45 24.02 -0.35
CA TYR A 150 24.77 23.63 -0.84
C TYR A 150 24.99 24.15 -2.27
N MET A 151 24.04 23.90 -3.17
CA MET A 151 24.12 24.37 -4.55
C MET A 151 24.18 25.90 -4.64
N LYS A 152 23.46 26.63 -3.79
CA LYS A 152 23.49 28.11 -3.74
C LYS A 152 24.81 28.66 -3.21
N SER A 153 25.41 28.00 -2.21
CA SER A 153 26.66 28.43 -1.59
C SER A 153 27.90 28.10 -2.45
N LYS A 154 27.79 27.11 -3.35
CA LYS A 154 28.83 26.72 -4.30
C LYS A 154 28.95 27.71 -5.47
N THR A 155 29.56 28.86 -5.20
CA THR A 155 29.74 29.97 -6.17
C THR A 155 31.02 29.87 -7.01
N ARG A 156 31.93 28.94 -6.70
CA ARG A 156 33.24 28.78 -7.37
C ARG A 156 33.53 27.30 -7.64
N GLY A 157 34.18 27.01 -8.77
CA GLY A 157 34.61 25.67 -9.15
C GLY A 157 34.42 25.41 -10.64
N LYS A 158 35.06 24.36 -11.16
CA LYS A 158 34.96 23.96 -12.59
C LYS A 158 33.80 23.01 -12.88
N LYS A 159 33.13 22.47 -11.85
CA LYS A 159 32.00 21.53 -11.95
C LYS A 159 30.72 22.24 -11.52
N GLY A 160 29.76 22.33 -12.43
CA GLY A 160 28.39 22.77 -12.14
C GLY A 160 27.54 21.62 -11.61
N GLU A 161 26.50 21.95 -10.85
CA GLU A 161 25.53 21.00 -10.31
C GLU A 161 24.12 21.42 -10.70
N ALA A 162 23.23 20.45 -10.88
CA ALA A 162 21.83 20.67 -11.22
C ALA A 162 20.94 19.77 -10.38
N ALA A 163 19.79 20.30 -9.96
CA ALA A 163 18.77 19.55 -9.27
C ALA A 163 17.68 19.16 -10.26
N LEU A 164 17.28 17.89 -10.26
CA LEU A 164 16.23 17.37 -11.14
C LEU A 164 15.03 16.96 -10.29
N LYS A 165 13.88 17.62 -10.53
CA LYS A 165 12.60 17.23 -9.93
C LYS A 165 11.83 16.38 -10.92
N LEU A 166 11.60 15.12 -10.56
CA LEU A 166 10.79 14.18 -11.34
C LEU A 166 9.44 14.00 -10.66
N ASP A 167 8.37 13.98 -11.46
CA ASP A 167 7.01 13.70 -11.01
C ASP A 167 6.36 12.68 -11.95
N ILE A 168 5.71 11.67 -11.39
CA ILE A 168 5.08 10.59 -12.14
C ILE A 168 3.58 10.85 -12.19
N SER A 169 3.07 11.20 -13.37
CA SER A 169 1.64 11.39 -13.54
C SER A 169 0.89 10.07 -13.39
N LYS A 170 -0.15 10.05 -12.55
CA LYS A 170 -1.05 8.89 -12.36
C LYS A 170 -0.30 7.61 -11.97
N ALA A 171 0.57 7.70 -10.96
CA ALA A 171 1.45 6.59 -10.56
C ALA A 171 0.70 5.26 -10.32
N TYR A 172 -0.48 5.28 -9.68
CA TYR A 172 -1.28 4.07 -9.44
C TYR A 172 -1.94 3.51 -10.71
N ASP A 173 -2.32 4.37 -11.67
CA ASP A 173 -3.00 3.93 -12.90
C ASP A 173 -2.01 3.40 -13.96
N ARG A 174 -0.70 3.61 -13.74
CA ARG A 174 0.36 3.31 -14.73
C ARG A 174 1.33 2.22 -14.26
N ILE A 175 0.98 1.49 -13.22
CA ILE A 175 1.79 0.37 -12.76
C ILE A 175 1.70 -0.76 -13.79
N ASP A 176 2.86 -1.24 -14.23
CA ASP A 176 2.97 -2.49 -14.98
C ASP A 176 2.99 -3.65 -13.98
N TRP A 177 1.90 -4.44 -13.99
CA TRP A 177 1.69 -5.54 -13.05
C TRP A 177 2.64 -6.70 -13.27
N ASP A 178 3.01 -6.99 -14.53
CA ASP A 178 3.96 -8.05 -14.85
C ASP A 178 5.35 -7.66 -14.36
N PHE A 179 5.75 -6.39 -14.56
CA PHE A 179 7.00 -5.87 -14.01
C PHE A 179 7.02 -5.93 -12.47
N LEU A 180 5.92 -5.54 -11.81
CA LEU A 180 5.82 -5.60 -10.36
C LEU A 180 5.97 -7.04 -9.85
N LYS A 181 5.29 -8.00 -10.50
CA LYS A 181 5.39 -9.43 -10.19
C LYS A 181 6.82 -9.93 -10.28
N ASP A 182 7.49 -9.67 -11.39
CA ASP A 182 8.87 -10.08 -11.62
C ASP A 182 9.85 -9.45 -10.62
N MET A 183 9.63 -8.18 -10.27
CA MET A 183 10.43 -7.48 -9.26
C MET A 183 10.26 -8.15 -7.89
N MET A 184 9.04 -8.46 -7.47
CA MET A 184 8.79 -9.12 -6.19
C MET A 184 9.45 -10.50 -6.11
N ILE A 185 9.37 -11.29 -7.18
CA ILE A 185 10.04 -12.60 -7.26
C ILE A 185 11.56 -12.41 -7.13
N LYS A 186 12.16 -11.43 -7.83
CA LYS A 186 13.59 -11.12 -7.74
C LYS A 186 14.03 -10.62 -6.36
N MET A 187 13.14 -9.97 -5.61
CA MET A 187 13.39 -9.52 -4.23
C MET A 187 13.30 -10.66 -3.21
N GLY A 188 12.93 -11.88 -3.62
CA GLY A 188 12.89 -13.06 -2.76
C GLY A 188 11.56 -13.30 -2.05
N PHE A 189 10.46 -12.68 -2.51
CA PHE A 189 9.11 -13.02 -2.06
C PHE A 189 8.71 -14.42 -2.55
N SER A 190 7.92 -15.13 -1.76
CA SER A 190 7.39 -16.44 -2.17
C SER A 190 6.35 -16.28 -3.29
N HIS A 191 6.33 -17.24 -4.22
CA HIS A 191 5.33 -17.24 -5.31
C HIS A 191 3.91 -17.11 -4.80
N LYS A 192 3.53 -17.91 -3.79
CA LYS A 192 2.20 -17.84 -3.15
C LYS A 192 1.88 -16.44 -2.63
N GLY A 193 2.84 -15.77 -1.99
CA GLY A 193 2.64 -14.41 -1.49
C GLY A 193 2.47 -13.39 -2.61
N VAL A 194 3.24 -13.55 -3.70
CA VAL A 194 3.09 -12.70 -4.89
C VAL A 194 1.72 -12.93 -5.53
N ASP A 195 1.27 -14.18 -5.65
CA ASP A 195 -0.04 -14.52 -6.21
C ASP A 195 -1.18 -13.92 -5.39
N TRP A 196 -1.07 -13.85 -4.06
CA TRP A 196 -2.03 -13.13 -3.21
C TRP A 196 -2.12 -11.63 -3.47
N ILE A 197 -1.02 -10.99 -3.87
CA ILE A 197 -0.97 -9.56 -4.19
C ILE A 197 -1.54 -9.30 -5.59
N MET A 198 -1.45 -10.29 -6.48
CA MET A 198 -1.92 -10.20 -7.86
C MET A 198 -3.38 -10.65 -8.03
N LEU A 199 -4.07 -10.91 -6.92
CA LEU A 199 -5.44 -11.44 -6.86
C LEU A 199 -6.51 -10.37 -7.11
#